data_AF-A0A6A6GMJ4-F1
#
_entry.id   AF-A0A6A6GMJ4-F1
#
_cell.length_a   1.000
_cell.length_b   1.000
_cell.length_c   1.000
_cell.angle_alpha   90.00
_cell.angle_beta   90.00
_cell.angle_gamma   90.00
#
_symmetry.space_group_name_H-M   'P 1'
#
loop_
_entity.id
_entity.type
_entity.pdbx_description
1 polymer ?
#
loop_
_entity_poly.entity_id
_entity_poly.type
_entity_poly.pdbx_seq_one_letter_code
_entity_poly.pdbx_strand_id
1 'polypeptide(L)'
;MPKYVLLKNGTLLVHDDSDHVTPTTSDLLVTGNKMFRIALSVDPPEECEVVETAPASSLVPALSTANSTLSAEHKLGRIREVYLATLVVFDGMSPQMLGAAQEDPVRAIVVHSSPGDVEMVVVDGKVTK
;
A
#
# COMPACT_ATOMS: atom_id res chain seq x y z
N MET A 1 -16.22 12.69 -9.05
CA MET A 1 -15.47 11.87 -8.07
C MET A 1 -14.50 11.03 -8.87
N PRO A 2 -13.19 11.03 -8.57
CA PRO A 2 -12.23 10.26 -9.36
C PRO A 2 -12.62 8.79 -9.30
N LYS A 3 -12.71 8.16 -10.47
CA LYS A 3 -13.10 6.74 -10.60
C LYS A 3 -11.91 5.81 -10.33
N TYR A 4 -10.70 6.37 -10.44
CA TYR A 4 -9.43 5.67 -10.32
C TYR A 4 -8.48 6.44 -9.40
N VAL A 5 -7.75 5.71 -8.56
CA VAL A 5 -6.61 6.21 -7.79
C VAL A 5 -5.40 5.38 -8.19
N LEU A 6 -4.31 6.03 -8.58
CA LEU A 6 -3.07 5.37 -8.99
C LEU A 6 -1.96 5.78 -8.03
N LEU A 7 -1.49 4.82 -7.23
CA LEU A 7 -0.29 4.98 -6.42
C LEU A 7 0.91 4.59 -7.29
N LYS A 8 1.83 5.52 -7.55
CA LYS A 8 3.01 5.28 -8.39
C LYS A 8 4.27 5.12 -7.57
N ASN A 9 5.17 4.25 -8.01
CA ASN A 9 6.52 4.06 -7.45
C ASN A 9 6.54 3.64 -5.97
N GLY A 10 5.49 2.99 -5.48
CA GLY A 10 5.40 2.58 -4.07
C GLY A 10 6.11 1.26 -3.81
N THR A 11 6.59 1.05 -2.57
CA THR A 11 7.03 -0.28 -2.12
C THR A 11 5.84 -1.00 -1.51
N LEU A 12 5.25 -1.94 -2.24
CA LEU A 12 4.12 -2.74 -1.80
C LEU A 12 4.59 -3.96 -1.00
N LEU A 13 4.03 -4.16 0.19
CA LEU A 13 4.23 -5.40 0.96
C LEU A 13 3.25 -6.47 0.49
N VAL A 14 3.67 -7.32 -0.45
CA VAL A 14 2.85 -8.35 -1.08
C VAL A 14 3.08 -9.70 -0.40
N HIS A 15 2.01 -10.45 -0.14
CA HIS A 15 2.12 -11.83 0.35
C HIS A 15 2.31 -12.80 -0.82
N ASP A 16 3.31 -13.66 -0.71
CA ASP A 16 3.47 -14.80 -1.62
C ASP A 16 2.52 -15.97 -1.26
N ASP A 17 2.58 -17.05 -2.03
CA ASP A 17 1.74 -18.24 -1.79
C ASP A 17 2.12 -19.02 -0.51
N SER A 18 3.30 -18.74 0.07
CA SER A 18 3.76 -19.28 1.35
C SER A 18 3.47 -18.34 2.53
N ASP A 19 2.68 -17.30 2.30
CA ASP A 19 2.34 -16.24 3.27
C ASP A 19 3.52 -15.38 3.75
N HIS A 20 4.66 -15.43 3.04
CA HIS A 20 5.77 -14.52 3.29
C HIS A 20 5.51 -13.16 2.65
N VAL A 21 5.78 -12.11 3.42
CA VAL A 21 5.70 -10.73 2.93
C VAL A 21 6.97 -10.41 2.16
N THR A 22 6.82 -10.08 0.89
CA THR A 22 7.91 -9.65 0.01
C THR A 22 7.70 -8.18 -0.40
N PRO A 23 8.62 -7.28 -0.02
CA PRO A 23 8.61 -5.90 -0.50
C PRO A 23 8.82 -5.87 -2.01
N THR A 24 7.88 -5.26 -2.73
CA THR A 24 7.88 -5.19 -4.19
C THR A 24 7.60 -3.76 -4.63
N THR A 25 8.55 -3.13 -5.32
CA THR A 25 8.33 -1.81 -5.92
C THR A 25 7.41 -1.93 -7.12
N SER A 26 6.24 -1.31 -7.10
CA SER A 26 5.25 -1.36 -8.17
C SER A 26 4.22 -0.23 -8.05
N ASP A 27 3.57 0.08 -9.16
CA ASP A 27 2.38 0.92 -9.19
C ASP A 27 1.14 0.10 -8.79
N LEU A 28 0.25 0.72 -8.02
CA LEU A 28 -1.05 0.15 -7.63
C LEU A 28 -2.19 1.00 -8.18
N LEU A 29 -2.97 0.42 -9.08
CA LEU A 29 -4.21 1.03 -9.56
C LEU A 29 -5.40 0.53 -8.74
N VAL A 30 -6.11 1.48 -8.15
CA VAL A 30 -7.35 1.26 -7.41
C VAL A 30 -8.52 1.78 -8.25
N THR A 31 -9.58 0.97 -8.36
CA THR A 31 -10.83 1.33 -9.07
C THR A 31 -12.01 1.15 -8.14
N GLY A 32 -12.72 2.24 -7.84
CA GLY A 32 -13.78 2.21 -6.83
C GLY A 32 -13.21 1.79 -5.47
N ASN A 33 -13.58 0.60 -4.99
CA ASN A 33 -13.08 0.02 -3.74
C ASN A 33 -12.14 -1.19 -3.91
N LYS A 34 -11.70 -1.49 -5.15
CA LYS A 34 -10.91 -2.69 -5.43
C LYS A 34 -9.52 -2.36 -5.97
N MET A 35 -8.55 -3.19 -5.61
CA MET A 35 -7.26 -3.24 -6.28
C MET A 35 -7.47 -3.84 -7.67
N PHE A 36 -7.29 -3.00 -8.67
CA PHE A 36 -7.56 -3.35 -10.06
C PHE A 36 -6.32 -3.98 -10.70
N ARG A 37 -5.14 -3.41 -10.46
CA ARG A 37 -3.89 -3.85 -11.08
C ARG A 37 -2.67 -3.47 -10.26
N ILE A 38 -1.72 -4.38 -10.17
CA ILE A 38 -0.38 -4.15 -9.61
C ILE A 38 0.63 -4.43 -10.73
N ALA A 39 1.40 -3.43 -11.13
CA ALA A 39 2.42 -3.60 -12.17
C ALA A 39 3.58 -2.62 -11.97
N LEU A 40 4.76 -2.94 -12.51
CA LEU A 40 5.94 -2.05 -12.44
C LEU A 40 5.71 -0.66 -13.04
N SER A 41 4.77 -0.57 -13.99
CA SER A 41 4.37 0.70 -14.58
C SER A 41 2.92 0.61 -15.04
N VAL A 42 2.09 1.51 -14.57
CA VAL A 42 0.67 1.61 -14.94
C VAL A 42 0.41 2.99 -15.53
N ASP A 43 -0.10 3.01 -16.76
CA ASP A 43 -0.59 4.24 -17.38
C ASP A 43 -1.86 4.73 -16.68
N PRO A 44 -1.94 6.03 -16.31
CA PRO A 44 -3.12 6.60 -15.66
C PRO A 44 -4.31 6.63 -16.63
N PRO A 45 -5.46 6.02 -16.27
CA PRO A 45 -6.68 6.10 -17.08
C PRO A 45 -7.30 7.51 -17.08
N GLU A 46 -8.23 7.76 -18.00
CA GLU A 46 -9.02 9.00 -18.03
C GLU A 46 -9.78 9.15 -16.69
N GLU A 47 -9.64 10.30 -16.02
CA GLU A 47 -10.16 10.59 -14.66
C GLU A 47 -9.52 9.81 -13.50
N CYS A 48 -8.17 9.76 -13.48
CA CYS A 48 -7.39 9.18 -12.39
C CYS A 48 -6.78 10.24 -11.46
N GLU A 49 -6.91 10.03 -10.16
CA GLU A 49 -6.09 10.71 -9.16
C GLU A 49 -4.73 9.99 -9.08
N VAL A 50 -3.65 10.68 -9.41
CA VAL A 50 -2.30 10.11 -9.34
C VAL A 50 -1.66 10.57 -8.05
N VAL A 51 -1.29 9.61 -7.21
CA VAL A 51 -0.52 9.81 -5.99
C VAL A 51 0.89 9.30 -6.26
N GLU A 52 1.85 10.22 -6.34
CA GLU A 52 3.26 9.85 -6.43
C GLU A 52 3.74 9.46 -5.04
N THR A 53 4.17 8.20 -4.90
CA THR A 53 4.77 7.67 -3.68
C THR A 53 6.26 7.48 -3.99
N ALA A 54 7.17 8.04 -3.20
CA ALA A 54 8.56 8.15 -3.64
C ALA A 54 9.24 6.76 -3.78
N PRO A 55 10.06 6.53 -4.84
CA PRO A 55 10.57 5.20 -5.25
C PRO A 55 11.47 4.48 -4.23
N ALA A 56 11.89 5.16 -3.17
CA ALA A 56 12.71 4.60 -2.09
C ALA A 56 12.07 4.77 -0.71
N SER A 57 10.83 5.28 -0.65
CA SER A 57 10.45 6.08 0.50
C SER A 57 8.98 6.14 0.86
N SER A 58 8.11 5.39 0.20
CA SER A 58 6.77 5.18 0.72
C SER A 58 6.57 3.69 0.87
N LEU A 59 6.69 3.24 2.11
CA LEU A 59 6.32 1.90 2.49
C LEU A 59 4.81 1.84 2.37
N VAL A 60 4.29 0.93 1.56
CA VAL A 60 2.88 0.55 1.65
C VAL A 60 2.84 -0.74 2.44
N PRO A 61 2.89 -0.70 3.80
CA PRO A 61 2.32 -1.78 4.53
C PRO A 61 0.82 -1.76 4.28
N ALA A 62 0.36 -2.77 3.55
CA ALA A 62 -0.81 -3.44 4.09
C ALA A 62 -0.38 -4.01 5.45
N LEU A 63 -0.49 -3.22 6.52
CA LEU A 63 -0.81 -3.84 7.80
C LEU A 63 -2.21 -4.38 7.57
N SER A 64 -2.27 -5.63 7.12
CA SER A 64 -3.39 -6.48 7.43
C SER A 64 -3.52 -6.50 8.95
N THR A 65 -4.16 -5.47 9.51
CA THR A 65 -4.90 -5.66 10.74
C THR A 65 -6.01 -6.61 10.34
N ALA A 66 -5.70 -7.90 10.39
CA ALA A 66 -6.70 -8.91 10.65
C ALA A 66 -7.26 -8.54 12.03
N ASN A 67 -8.22 -7.61 12.06
CA ASN A 67 -9.29 -7.77 13.01
C ASN A 67 -9.91 -9.11 12.64
N SER A 68 -9.61 -10.09 13.47
CA SER A 68 -9.94 -11.51 13.37
C SER A 68 -11.46 -11.78 13.35
N THR A 69 -12.27 -10.78 13.01
CA THR A 69 -13.73 -10.80 13.09
C THR A 69 -14.43 -10.55 11.74
N LEU A 70 -13.71 -10.23 10.64
CA LEU A 70 -14.36 -9.83 9.36
C LEU A 70 -13.87 -10.52 8.06
N SER A 71 -12.85 -11.41 8.08
CA SER A 71 -12.04 -11.66 6.87
C SER A 71 -12.14 -13.03 6.15
N ALA A 72 -13.18 -13.85 6.36
CA ALA A 72 -13.32 -15.06 5.52
C ALA A 72 -14.05 -14.81 4.18
N GLU A 73 -14.89 -13.77 4.11
CA GLU A 73 -15.85 -13.56 3.01
C GLU A 73 -15.57 -12.32 2.14
N HIS A 74 -14.77 -11.35 2.61
CA HIS A 74 -14.62 -10.03 1.96
C HIS A 74 -13.28 -9.72 1.26
N LYS A 75 -12.35 -10.68 1.09
CA LYS A 75 -11.05 -10.45 0.40
C LYS A 75 -10.30 -9.19 0.93
N LEU A 76 -10.10 -9.15 2.24
CA LEU A 76 -9.38 -8.08 2.96
C LEU A 76 -7.97 -8.55 3.36
N GLY A 77 -7.08 -7.61 3.66
CA GLY A 77 -5.77 -7.90 4.29
C GLY A 77 -4.71 -8.50 3.36
N ARG A 78 -4.89 -8.48 2.04
CA ARG A 78 -3.85 -8.91 1.09
C ARG A 78 -3.80 -7.95 -0.09
N ILE A 79 -2.58 -7.57 -0.48
CA ILE A 79 -2.34 -6.82 -1.72
C ILE A 79 -2.37 -7.81 -2.89
N ARG A 80 -3.52 -7.95 -3.53
CA ARG A 80 -3.75 -8.83 -4.70
C ARG A 80 -4.86 -8.23 -5.57
N GLU A 81 -4.81 -8.48 -6.87
CA GLU A 81 -5.90 -8.07 -7.77
C GLU A 81 -7.25 -8.62 -7.29
N VAL A 82 -8.32 -7.84 -7.45
CA VAL A 82 -9.71 -8.17 -7.07
C VAL A 82 -9.98 -8.14 -5.54
N TYR A 83 -8.98 -7.80 -4.71
CA TYR A 83 -9.16 -7.56 -3.28
C TYR A 83 -9.60 -6.12 -2.99
N LEU A 84 -10.15 -5.88 -1.80
CA LEU A 84 -10.53 -4.54 -1.36
C LEU A 84 -9.29 -3.66 -1.15
N ALA A 85 -9.36 -2.43 -1.67
CA ALA A 85 -8.28 -1.45 -1.59
C ALA A 85 -8.32 -0.70 -0.25
N THR A 86 -7.91 -1.39 0.82
CA THR A 86 -7.72 -0.81 2.14
C THR A 86 -6.27 -1.01 2.58
N LEU A 87 -5.52 0.08 2.68
CA LEU A 87 -4.08 0.07 2.94
C LEU A 87 -3.62 1.35 3.62
N VAL A 88 -2.44 1.31 4.20
CA VAL A 88 -1.78 2.48 4.79
C VAL A 88 -0.48 2.72 4.03
N VAL A 89 -0.16 3.98 3.78
CA VAL A 89 1.10 4.43 3.17
C VAL A 89 1.89 5.16 4.26
N PHE A 90 3.11 4.72 4.48
CA PHE A 90 4.05 5.26 5.44
C PHE A 90 5.19 5.98 4.70
N ASP A 91 5.57 7.15 5.18
CA ASP A 91 6.77 7.89 4.77
C ASP A 91 8.02 7.18 5.31
N GLY A 92 8.66 6.44 4.43
CA GLY A 92 9.97 5.83 4.60
C GLY A 92 11.15 6.80 4.48
N MET A 93 10.98 8.06 4.05
CA MET A 93 12.04 9.09 4.14
C MET A 93 12.15 9.71 5.53
N SER A 94 11.18 9.45 6.42
CA SER A 94 11.20 10.06 7.73
C SER A 94 12.51 9.71 8.46
N PRO A 95 13.06 10.62 9.29
CA PRO A 95 14.36 10.40 9.94
C PRO A 95 14.46 9.11 10.74
N GLN A 96 13.32 8.61 11.26
CA GLN A 96 13.27 7.36 12.02
C GLN A 96 13.13 6.11 11.14
N MET A 97 12.61 6.25 9.92
CA MET A 97 12.35 5.13 9.00
C MET A 97 13.47 4.92 7.98
N LEU A 98 14.13 5.97 7.51
CA LEU A 98 15.00 5.95 6.33
C LEU A 98 16.07 4.83 6.33
N GLY A 99 16.74 4.62 7.47
CA GLY A 99 17.76 3.57 7.57
C GLY A 99 17.16 2.16 7.58
N ALA A 100 16.05 1.96 8.29
CA ALA A 100 15.41 0.66 8.41
C ALA A 100 14.62 0.27 7.16
N ALA A 101 13.97 1.23 6.50
CA ALA A 101 13.12 1.00 5.33
C ALA A 101 13.92 0.51 4.12
N GLN A 102 15.18 0.93 4.00
CA GLN A 102 16.07 0.49 2.92
C GLN A 102 16.61 -0.93 3.14
N GLU A 103 16.82 -1.32 4.40
CA GLU A 103 17.35 -2.65 4.75
C GLU A 103 16.22 -3.69 4.76
N ASP A 104 15.17 -3.42 5.52
CA ASP A 104 14.01 -4.29 5.67
C ASP A 104 12.75 -3.44 5.89
N PRO A 105 12.01 -3.16 4.80
CA PRO A 105 10.71 -2.50 4.82
C PRO A 105 9.76 -2.99 5.91
N VAL A 106 9.66 -4.31 6.10
CA VAL A 106 8.72 -4.91 7.06
C VAL A 106 9.16 -4.57 8.48
N ARG A 107 10.44 -4.76 8.77
CA ARG A 107 11.01 -4.46 10.08
C ARG A 107 10.97 -2.96 10.40
N ALA A 108 11.18 -2.11 9.41
CA ALA A 108 11.05 -0.66 9.57
C ALA A 108 9.66 -0.29 10.11
N ILE A 109 8.62 -0.87 9.53
CA ILE A 109 7.23 -0.61 9.94
C ILE A 109 6.98 -1.15 11.35
N VAL A 110 7.36 -2.39 11.61
CA VAL A 110 7.06 -3.04 12.90
C VAL A 110 7.83 -2.40 14.07
N VAL A 111 9.08 -1.97 13.84
CA VAL A 111 10.00 -1.59 14.91
C VAL A 111 10.23 -0.08 15.02
N HIS A 112 10.21 0.64 13.89
CA HIS A 112 10.63 2.03 13.82
C HIS A 112 9.49 3.00 13.52
N SER A 113 8.33 2.52 13.06
CA SER A 113 7.24 3.41 12.69
C SER A 113 6.55 4.06 13.88
N SER A 114 6.04 5.25 13.63
CA SER A 114 5.20 6.05 14.52
C SER A 114 3.97 6.55 13.73
N PRO A 115 2.92 7.01 14.41
CA PRO A 115 1.77 7.62 13.74
C PRO A 115 2.13 8.83 12.88
N GLY A 116 3.24 9.52 13.19
CA GLY A 116 3.72 10.67 12.40
C GLY A 116 4.33 10.27 11.05
N ASP A 117 4.64 8.99 10.85
CA ASP A 117 5.15 8.48 9.58
C ASP A 117 4.01 8.05 8.65
N VAL A 118 2.75 8.08 9.07
CA VAL A 118 1.64 7.76 8.17
C VAL A 118 1.43 8.94 7.22
N GLU A 119 1.76 8.71 5.95
CA GLU A 119 1.60 9.71 4.89
C GLU A 119 0.14 9.78 4.42
N MET A 120 -0.51 8.62 4.30
CA MET A 120 -1.84 8.47 3.74
C MET A 120 -2.49 7.15 4.17
N VAL A 121 -3.82 7.15 4.30
CA VAL A 121 -4.60 5.92 4.43
C VAL A 121 -5.56 5.84 3.25
N VAL A 122 -5.72 4.65 2.68
CA VAL A 122 -6.75 4.37 1.68
C VAL A 122 -7.76 3.42 2.32
N VAL A 123 -9.03 3.81 2.35
CA VAL A 123 -10.12 3.00 2.90
C VAL A 123 -11.18 2.82 1.83
N ASP A 124 -11.48 1.57 1.46
CA ASP A 124 -12.42 1.25 0.37
C ASP A 124 -12.11 2.03 -0.92
N GLY A 125 -10.82 2.16 -1.23
CA GLY A 125 -10.29 2.89 -2.38
C GLY A 125 -10.43 4.41 -2.35
N LYS A 126 -10.83 4.98 -1.20
CA LYS A 126 -10.83 6.43 -0.97
C LYS A 126 -9.60 6.85 -0.19
N VAL A 127 -8.87 7.82 -0.72
CA VAL A 127 -7.74 8.47 -0.05
C VAL A 127 -8.24 9.31 1.11
N THR A 128 -7.65 9.12 2.30
CA THR A 128 -7.86 9.93 3.51
C THR A 128 -6.50 10.24 4.15
N LYS A 129 -6.37 11.46 4.70
CA LYS A 129 -5.14 11.98 5.29
C LYS A 129 -5.41 12.40 6.72
#